data_AF-A0A8G1RAW8-F1
#
_entry.id   AF-A0A8G1RAW8-F1
#
_cell.length_a   1.000
_cell.length_b   1.000
_cell.length_c   1.000
_cell.angle_alpha   90.00
_cell.angle_beta   90.00
_cell.angle_gamma   90.00
#
_symmetry.space_group_name_H-M   'P 1'
#
loop_
_entity.id
_entity.type
_entity.pdbx_description
1 polymer ?
#
loop_
_entity_poly.entity_id
_entity_poly.type
_entity_poly.pdbx_seq_one_letter_code
_entity_poly.pdbx_strand_id
1 'polypeptide(L)'
;MGVKPLLLSSLLWAASTTTATAASPATTQNANHIFNSIHSSMRQWGSSLQHNGMSLFLASVPAGTQFYHGTSIPDPINGTEWLAFEPEHAMVFARAHMGPPPDEEDDDKKRKELRKRDEETEEEKSSGWLHTYVAAKDLRLLYADGMSAGKTRNGTLDFEDRVLFRDEVGEKEMMGDRERAKMFCRMAKEEWDDRVDGLLRMEAGFEIILCDFARDLKEVRVTRTKPSYPFRGPGGGGNDDKKKKKGDPVTKGDGALWFKAIAARYDGIGGNRVTLNYDNFVSAYTYGLDLFHSVNETFTLPRLTQFTSQQLVPIREALNELVLQHEAKEATFNWQTVTDMVVERYAHDIRYFASGQLSTVEEIHAKIEKVLAPFVDYGDRDGEEEAERCSMQFIPGGAFGGDGDAGVAATAVHAVTRRICETMVQGWQETDYNTLIGLFQDLMEYLAWTTWKQCSGCADHEICVVPIWPMGTVEDYNHPQCRDAAKPESEGQNYWGGRPGGPGGHHPPPSDSSSSAGWIPSLVSFLRSFLGVALGLHF
;
A
#
# COMPACT_ATOMS: atom_id res chain seq x y z
N MET A 1 7.48 71.97 20.87
CA MET A 1 7.50 71.64 19.42
C MET A 1 8.92 71.16 19.13
N GLY A 2 9.30 69.91 18.97
CA GLY A 2 8.61 68.67 18.58
C GLY A 2 9.60 67.91 17.70
N VAL A 3 10.74 67.46 18.26
CA VAL A 3 11.78 66.74 17.51
C VAL A 3 11.45 65.25 17.58
N LYS A 4 11.00 64.69 16.45
CA LYS A 4 10.72 63.25 16.29
C LYS A 4 12.04 62.47 16.20
N PRO A 5 12.21 61.35 16.92
CA PRO A 5 13.27 60.40 16.61
C PRO A 5 12.81 59.50 15.46
N LEU A 6 13.59 59.48 14.37
CA LEU A 6 13.51 58.48 13.31
C LEU A 6 14.00 57.15 13.88
N LEU A 7 13.07 56.23 14.17
CA LEU A 7 13.38 54.82 14.35
C LEU A 7 13.63 54.22 12.95
N LEU A 8 14.88 53.99 12.60
CA LEU A 8 15.23 53.03 11.55
C LEU A 8 14.94 51.63 12.11
N SER A 9 13.76 51.10 11.81
CA SER A 9 13.51 49.66 11.89
C SER A 9 14.17 49.01 10.69
N SER A 10 15.35 48.46 10.91
CA SER A 10 15.96 47.46 10.03
C SER A 10 15.07 46.22 10.01
N LEU A 11 14.18 46.16 9.01
CA LEU A 11 13.51 44.93 8.59
C LEU A 11 14.58 44.02 7.97
N LEU A 12 15.12 43.13 8.80
CA LEU A 12 15.72 41.88 8.31
C LEU A 12 14.56 41.05 7.75
N TRP A 13 14.30 41.18 6.45
CA TRP A 13 13.67 40.10 5.70
C TRP A 13 14.64 38.92 5.74
N ALA A 14 14.45 38.03 6.72
CA ALA A 14 14.87 36.65 6.54
C ALA A 14 14.01 36.13 5.39
N ALA A 15 14.60 36.03 4.21
CA ALA A 15 14.03 35.22 3.14
C ALA A 15 13.92 33.80 3.71
N SER A 16 12.72 33.41 4.15
CA SER A 16 12.39 32.01 4.28
C SER A 16 12.38 31.48 2.86
N THR A 17 13.47 30.86 2.45
CA THR A 17 13.44 29.95 1.32
C THR A 17 12.55 28.80 1.76
N THR A 18 11.26 28.90 1.46
CA THR A 18 10.42 27.72 1.30
C THR A 18 11.08 26.89 0.22
N THR A 19 11.85 25.88 0.63
CA THR A 19 12.17 24.76 -0.25
C THR A 19 10.87 24.01 -0.45
N ALA A 20 10.02 24.52 -1.35
CA ALA A 20 9.28 23.60 -2.20
C ALA A 20 10.34 22.59 -2.68
N THR A 21 10.09 21.30 -2.49
CA THR A 21 10.99 20.26 -2.97
C THR A 21 11.01 20.35 -4.49
N ALA A 22 11.89 21.20 -5.01
CA ALA A 22 12.11 21.36 -6.43
C ALA A 22 12.42 19.99 -7.00
N ALA A 23 11.84 19.68 -8.15
CA ALA A 23 12.03 18.42 -8.84
C ALA A 23 13.53 18.06 -8.93
N SER A 24 13.95 17.07 -8.13
CA SER A 24 15.34 16.61 -8.14
C SER A 24 15.59 15.70 -9.35
N PRO A 25 16.82 15.57 -9.87
CA PRO A 25 17.14 14.58 -10.90
C PRO A 25 16.73 13.14 -10.52
N ALA A 26 16.72 12.83 -9.22
CA ALA A 26 16.24 11.56 -8.69
C ALA A 26 14.73 11.35 -8.88
N THR A 27 13.94 12.44 -8.89
CA THR A 27 12.50 12.39 -9.16
C THR A 27 12.24 11.84 -10.57
N THR A 28 13.01 12.27 -11.56
CA THR A 28 12.90 11.75 -12.93
C THR A 28 13.39 10.30 -13.03
N GLN A 29 14.46 9.96 -12.31
CA GLN A 29 15.01 8.59 -12.30
C GLN A 29 14.00 7.55 -11.78
N ASN A 30 13.28 7.87 -10.70
CA ASN A 30 12.31 6.97 -10.06
C ASN A 30 10.84 7.36 -10.37
N ALA A 31 10.61 8.09 -11.46
CA ALA A 31 9.29 8.65 -11.79
C ALA A 31 8.18 7.59 -11.90
N ASN A 32 8.49 6.43 -12.48
CA ASN A 32 7.59 5.27 -12.54
C ASN A 32 7.13 4.81 -11.14
N HIS A 33 8.02 4.78 -10.15
CA HIS A 33 7.68 4.34 -8.81
C HIS A 33 6.84 5.39 -8.06
N ILE A 34 7.15 6.68 -8.24
CA ILE A 34 6.34 7.78 -7.67
C ILE A 34 4.94 7.79 -8.30
N PHE A 35 4.85 7.65 -9.62
CA PHE A 35 3.58 7.49 -10.34
C PHE A 35 2.77 6.32 -9.77
N ASN A 36 3.44 5.19 -9.54
CA ASN A 36 2.81 3.99 -8.99
C ASN A 36 2.36 4.14 -7.54
N SER A 37 3.11 4.85 -6.68
CA SER A 37 2.67 5.22 -5.32
C SER A 37 1.41 6.09 -5.37
N ILE A 38 1.35 7.09 -6.26
CA ILE A 38 0.16 7.94 -6.44
C ILE A 38 -1.02 7.10 -6.92
N HIS A 39 -0.85 6.32 -7.99
CA HIS A 39 -1.89 5.45 -8.56
C HIS A 39 -2.38 4.39 -7.57
N SER A 40 -1.52 3.85 -6.72
CA SER A 40 -1.85 2.78 -5.77
C SER A 40 -2.33 3.29 -4.41
N SER A 41 -2.09 4.56 -4.08
CA SER A 41 -2.47 5.13 -2.79
C SER A 41 -3.95 4.94 -2.47
N MET A 42 -4.28 4.49 -1.25
CA MET A 42 -5.64 4.15 -0.82
C MET A 42 -6.34 3.04 -1.64
N ARG A 43 -5.59 2.25 -2.43
CA ARG A 43 -6.10 1.11 -3.21
C ARG A 43 -5.42 -0.18 -2.79
N GLN A 44 -6.24 -1.16 -2.43
CA GLN A 44 -5.70 -2.37 -1.85
C GLN A 44 -4.88 -3.21 -2.85
N TRP A 45 -5.28 -3.25 -4.12
CA TRP A 45 -4.59 -4.05 -5.14
C TRP A 45 -3.15 -3.59 -5.35
N GLY A 46 -2.98 -2.29 -5.62
CA GLY A 46 -1.68 -1.68 -5.86
C GLY A 46 -0.79 -1.76 -4.63
N SER A 47 -1.32 -1.42 -3.46
CA SER A 47 -0.59 -1.49 -2.19
C SER A 47 -0.18 -2.91 -1.81
N SER A 48 -0.95 -3.95 -2.16
CA SER A 48 -0.56 -5.34 -1.90
C SER A 48 0.59 -5.83 -2.78
N LEU A 49 0.66 -5.38 -4.03
CA LEU A 49 1.73 -5.76 -4.95
C LEU A 49 2.99 -4.90 -4.77
N GLN A 50 2.83 -3.64 -4.33
CA GLN A 50 3.91 -2.72 -4.00
C GLN A 50 3.97 -2.50 -2.49
N HIS A 51 4.10 -3.60 -1.75
CA HIS A 51 3.80 -3.65 -0.32
C HIS A 51 4.80 -2.94 0.60
N ASN A 52 6.03 -2.66 0.13
CA ASN A 52 7.03 -2.03 0.99
C ASN A 52 6.72 -0.58 1.31
N GLY A 53 6.05 0.15 0.41
CA GLY A 53 5.71 1.56 0.59
C GLY A 53 6.94 2.46 0.74
N MET A 54 6.99 3.56 0.01
CA MET A 54 8.11 4.52 0.08
C MET A 54 7.62 5.97 0.09
N SER A 55 6.33 6.19 0.37
CA SER A 55 5.73 7.51 0.37
C SER A 55 4.80 7.75 1.58
N LEU A 56 4.89 8.95 2.17
CA LEU A 56 4.07 9.44 3.28
C LEU A 56 3.28 10.66 2.81
N PHE A 57 1.95 10.59 2.93
CA PHE A 57 1.03 11.64 2.48
C PHE A 57 0.29 12.25 3.67
N LEU A 58 -0.03 13.54 3.59
CA LEU A 58 -1.08 14.09 4.44
C LEU A 58 -2.44 13.63 3.91
N ALA A 59 -3.28 13.08 4.80
CA ALA A 59 -4.59 12.57 4.48
C ALA A 59 -5.67 13.32 5.26
N SER A 60 -6.81 13.56 4.63
CA SER A 60 -8.01 14.10 5.29
C SER A 60 -9.14 13.10 5.23
N VAL A 61 -9.77 12.88 6.38
CA VAL A 61 -11.03 12.13 6.51
C VAL A 61 -12.13 13.13 6.84
N PRO A 62 -13.21 13.21 6.05
CA PRO A 62 -14.31 14.12 6.36
C PRO A 62 -15.04 13.79 7.67
N ALA A 63 -15.50 14.83 8.38
CA ALA A 63 -16.42 14.68 9.50
C ALA A 63 -17.64 13.84 9.10
N GLY A 64 -18.11 12.99 10.02
CA GLY A 64 -19.22 12.07 9.77
C GLY A 64 -18.83 10.76 9.08
N THR A 65 -17.57 10.58 8.66
CA THR A 65 -17.08 9.29 8.15
C THR A 65 -17.23 8.22 9.23
N GLN A 66 -17.86 7.10 8.87
CA GLN A 66 -18.13 5.99 9.79
C GLN A 66 -16.95 5.02 9.87
N PHE A 67 -16.64 4.58 11.08
CA PHE A 67 -15.57 3.65 11.40
C PHE A 67 -16.05 2.55 12.34
N TYR A 68 -15.26 1.48 12.38
CA TYR A 68 -15.54 0.31 13.21
C TYR A 68 -14.33 -0.07 14.04
N HIS A 69 -14.57 -0.50 15.29
CA HIS A 69 -13.55 -1.01 16.18
C HIS A 69 -14.05 -2.29 16.85
N GLY A 70 -13.26 -3.36 16.77
CA GLY A 70 -13.57 -4.62 17.44
C GLY A 70 -12.73 -4.79 18.70
N THR A 71 -13.37 -5.10 19.81
CA THR A 71 -12.69 -5.30 21.10
C THR A 71 -13.45 -6.29 21.99
N SER A 72 -12.87 -6.62 23.14
CA SER A 72 -13.51 -7.40 24.20
C SER A 72 -14.26 -6.54 25.22
N ILE A 73 -14.18 -5.21 25.11
CA ILE A 73 -14.67 -4.25 26.12
C ILE A 73 -16.00 -3.65 25.64
N PRO A 74 -17.06 -3.59 26.48
CA PRO A 74 -18.33 -2.97 26.11
C PRO A 74 -18.35 -1.44 26.19
N ASP A 75 -17.42 -0.86 26.96
CA ASP A 75 -17.41 0.57 27.24
C ASP A 75 -16.76 1.38 26.11
N PRO A 76 -17.18 2.65 25.91
CA PRO A 76 -16.57 3.54 24.93
C PRO A 76 -15.05 3.64 25.11
N ILE A 77 -14.33 3.64 23.99
CA ILE A 77 -12.88 3.81 23.98
C ILE A 77 -12.55 5.29 24.00
N ASN A 78 -11.65 5.70 24.89
CA ASN A 78 -11.23 7.10 25.02
C ASN A 78 -9.85 7.39 24.43
N GLY A 79 -8.90 6.47 24.54
CA GLY A 79 -7.50 6.71 24.20
C GLY A 79 -7.11 6.30 22.78
N THR A 80 -5.81 6.05 22.59
CA THR A 80 -5.24 5.58 21.33
C THR A 80 -5.64 4.13 21.04
N GLU A 81 -6.31 3.91 19.91
CA GLU A 81 -6.79 2.60 19.45
C GLU A 81 -6.91 2.56 17.91
N TRP A 82 -7.27 1.39 17.37
CA TRP A 82 -7.39 1.14 15.92
C TRP A 82 -8.84 1.28 15.43
N LEU A 83 -9.00 1.87 14.24
CA LEU A 83 -10.25 1.93 13.50
C LEU A 83 -10.09 1.23 12.15
N ALA A 84 -11.12 0.51 11.73
CA ALA A 84 -11.25 -0.01 10.37
C ALA A 84 -12.35 0.74 9.60
N PHE A 85 -12.17 0.83 8.29
CA PHE A 85 -13.19 1.36 7.36
C PHE A 85 -14.32 0.35 7.10
N GLU A 86 -14.06 -0.94 7.32
CA GLU A 86 -14.98 -2.05 7.04
C GLU A 86 -15.37 -2.77 8.35
N PRO A 87 -16.67 -3.04 8.56
CA PRO A 87 -17.10 -3.79 9.73
C PRO A 87 -16.56 -5.21 9.72
N GLU A 88 -16.44 -5.86 8.55
CA GLU A 88 -15.91 -7.22 8.42
C GLU A 88 -14.47 -7.33 8.92
N HIS A 89 -13.66 -6.29 8.69
CA HIS A 89 -12.30 -6.22 9.23
C HIS A 89 -12.33 -6.05 10.75
N ALA A 90 -13.08 -5.08 11.28
CA ALA A 90 -13.19 -4.89 12.73
C ALA A 90 -13.77 -6.12 13.47
N MET A 91 -14.68 -6.87 12.84
CA MET A 91 -15.26 -8.09 13.40
C MET A 91 -14.21 -9.16 13.69
N VAL A 92 -13.07 -9.16 13.01
CA VAL A 92 -11.96 -10.07 13.32
C VAL A 92 -11.48 -9.88 14.77
N PHE A 93 -11.54 -8.66 15.29
CA PHE A 93 -11.07 -8.27 16.62
C PHE A 93 -12.17 -8.18 17.68
N ALA A 94 -13.45 -8.21 17.29
CA ALA A 94 -14.61 -8.10 18.18
C ALA A 94 -14.93 -9.40 18.93
N ARG A 95 -14.02 -9.85 19.81
CA ARG A 95 -14.08 -11.14 20.53
C ARG A 95 -13.76 -10.99 22.02
N ALA A 96 -14.08 -12.02 22.82
CA ALA A 96 -13.77 -12.05 24.24
C ALA A 96 -12.26 -12.08 24.53
N HIS A 97 -11.85 -11.51 25.67
CA HIS A 97 -10.46 -11.48 26.11
C HIS A 97 -10.00 -12.88 26.60
N MET A 98 -8.83 -13.34 26.16
CA MET A 98 -8.16 -14.49 26.77
C MET A 98 -7.37 -14.02 27.99
N GLY A 99 -7.79 -14.43 29.20
CA GLY A 99 -6.85 -14.48 30.32
C GLY A 99 -5.73 -15.51 30.03
N PRO A 100 -4.58 -15.43 30.73
CA PRO A 100 -3.58 -16.50 30.66
C PRO A 100 -4.23 -17.86 30.98
N PRO A 101 -3.72 -18.97 30.41
CA PRO A 101 -4.21 -20.30 30.77
C PRO A 101 -4.14 -20.47 32.30
N PRO A 102 -5.14 -21.13 32.93
CA PRO A 102 -4.99 -21.50 34.33
C PRO A 102 -3.74 -22.37 34.47
N ASP A 103 -2.89 -22.05 35.44
CA ASP A 103 -1.78 -22.92 35.82
C ASP A 103 -2.32 -24.32 36.09
N GLU A 104 -1.67 -25.35 35.56
CA GLU A 104 -2.04 -26.76 35.70
C GLU A 104 -1.79 -27.29 37.13
N GLU A 105 -2.17 -26.56 38.16
CA GLU A 105 -2.17 -27.05 39.54
C GLU A 105 -3.35 -26.44 40.29
N ASP A 106 -4.55 -27.04 40.17
CA ASP A 106 -5.39 -27.25 41.35
C ASP A 106 -6.65 -28.12 41.12
N ASP A 107 -6.63 -29.25 41.83
CA ASP A 107 -7.71 -30.05 42.39
C ASP A 107 -9.00 -30.35 41.58
N ASP A 108 -9.06 -31.60 41.10
CA ASP A 108 -10.18 -32.30 40.44
C ASP A 108 -11.52 -32.31 41.22
N LYS A 109 -11.57 -31.84 42.47
CA LYS A 109 -12.78 -31.88 43.31
C LYS A 109 -13.69 -30.66 43.19
N LYS A 110 -13.20 -29.47 42.81
CA LYS A 110 -14.06 -28.27 42.63
C LYS A 110 -14.84 -28.26 41.31
N ARG A 111 -14.41 -29.06 40.33
CA ARG A 111 -14.95 -29.09 38.95
C ARG A 111 -16.38 -29.63 38.80
N LYS A 112 -16.93 -30.33 39.80
CA LYS A 112 -18.26 -30.98 39.68
C LYS A 112 -19.43 -30.13 40.17
N GLU A 113 -19.22 -29.19 41.08
CA GLU A 113 -20.32 -28.37 41.63
C GLU A 113 -20.54 -27.04 40.91
N LEU A 114 -19.53 -26.50 40.22
CA LEU A 114 -19.64 -25.25 39.43
C LEU A 114 -20.40 -25.44 38.10
N ARG A 115 -20.33 -26.65 37.52
CA ARG A 115 -20.89 -27.00 36.19
C ARG A 115 -22.39 -26.78 35.98
N LYS A 116 -23.17 -26.51 37.03
CA LYS A 116 -24.64 -26.34 36.92
C LYS A 116 -25.13 -24.91 37.12
N ARG A 117 -24.25 -23.98 37.50
CA ARG A 117 -24.57 -22.55 37.63
C ARG A 117 -23.95 -21.70 36.50
N ASP A 118 -23.01 -22.27 35.77
CA ASP A 118 -22.20 -21.55 34.78
C ASP A 118 -22.82 -21.50 33.36
N GLU A 119 -23.91 -22.21 33.07
CA GLU A 119 -24.51 -22.22 31.73
C GLU A 119 -25.19 -20.89 31.34
N GLU A 120 -25.61 -20.06 32.30
CA GLU A 120 -26.17 -18.72 32.04
C GLU A 120 -25.12 -17.58 32.06
N THR A 121 -23.91 -17.82 32.61
CA THR A 121 -22.84 -16.81 32.77
C THR A 121 -21.66 -16.99 31.79
N GLU A 122 -21.56 -18.12 31.08
CA GLU A 122 -20.52 -18.39 30.08
C GLU A 122 -20.78 -17.67 28.73
N GLU A 123 -22.04 -17.40 28.38
CA GLU A 123 -22.38 -16.65 27.15
C GLU A 123 -21.89 -15.19 27.22
N GLU A 124 -22.00 -14.54 28.39
CA GLU A 124 -21.52 -13.17 28.64
C GLU A 124 -20.00 -13.04 28.55
N LYS A 125 -19.25 -14.08 28.89
CA LYS A 125 -17.78 -14.07 28.87
C LYS A 125 -17.16 -14.52 27.54
N SER A 126 -17.95 -14.94 26.56
CA SER A 126 -17.48 -15.50 25.28
C SER A 126 -17.79 -14.63 24.06
N SER A 127 -18.42 -13.47 24.25
CA SER A 127 -18.70 -12.50 23.19
C SER A 127 -17.69 -11.34 23.20
N GLY A 128 -17.46 -10.72 22.05
CA GLY A 128 -16.83 -9.41 21.99
C GLY A 128 -17.81 -8.32 21.61
N TRP A 129 -17.26 -7.17 21.25
CA TRP A 129 -18.02 -5.94 20.99
C TRP A 129 -17.52 -5.28 19.72
N LEU A 130 -18.46 -4.93 18.86
CA LEU A 130 -18.23 -4.10 17.68
C LEU A 130 -18.74 -2.70 17.98
N HIS A 131 -17.82 -1.75 18.05
CA HIS A 131 -18.10 -0.34 18.22
C HIS A 131 -18.20 0.30 16.83
N THR A 132 -19.20 1.15 16.66
CA THR A 132 -19.36 2.00 15.47
C THR A 132 -19.19 3.44 15.91
N TYR A 133 -18.26 4.13 15.27
CA TYR A 133 -17.95 5.54 15.51
C TYR A 133 -18.19 6.35 14.24
N VAL A 134 -18.35 7.66 14.39
CA VAL A 134 -18.22 8.61 13.29
C VAL A 134 -17.20 9.68 13.65
N ALA A 135 -16.43 10.14 12.66
CA ALA A 135 -15.50 11.26 12.83
C ALA A 135 -16.25 12.51 13.34
N ALA A 136 -15.82 13.07 14.47
CA ALA A 136 -16.46 14.24 15.08
C ALA A 136 -16.11 15.55 14.36
N LYS A 137 -14.97 15.56 13.68
CA LYS A 137 -14.40 16.64 12.86
C LYS A 137 -13.75 16.05 11.61
N ASP A 138 -13.28 16.91 10.72
CA ASP A 138 -12.35 16.47 9.68
C ASP A 138 -11.06 16.02 10.36
N LEU A 139 -10.70 14.75 10.21
CA LEU A 139 -9.45 14.22 10.75
C LEU A 139 -8.31 14.57 9.79
N ARG A 140 -7.17 14.93 10.36
CA ARG A 140 -5.91 15.09 9.65
C ARG A 140 -5.00 13.94 10.02
N LEU A 141 -4.68 13.08 9.07
CA LEU A 141 -3.90 11.87 9.30
C LEU A 141 -2.60 11.92 8.50
N LEU A 142 -1.59 11.16 8.95
CA LEU A 142 -0.46 10.79 8.12
C LEU A 142 -0.76 9.43 7.49
N TYR A 143 -0.66 9.30 6.17
CA TYR A 143 -0.86 8.05 5.45
C TYR A 143 0.46 7.46 4.99
N ALA A 144 0.77 6.23 5.39
CA ALA A 144 1.88 5.43 4.89
C ALA A 144 1.40 4.49 3.77
N ASP A 145 1.98 4.61 2.57
CA ASP A 145 1.60 3.75 1.44
C ASP A 145 2.12 2.30 1.55
N GLY A 146 1.75 1.46 0.58
CA GLY A 146 2.05 0.02 0.62
C GLY A 146 1.21 -0.73 1.65
N MET A 147 1.71 -1.90 2.09
CA MET A 147 1.14 -2.69 3.19
C MET A 147 1.82 -2.33 4.52
N SER A 148 1.84 -1.04 4.83
CA SER A 148 2.52 -0.40 5.97
C SER A 148 2.15 -0.90 7.36
N ALA A 149 1.22 -1.87 7.50
CA ALA A 149 0.94 -2.57 8.75
C ALA A 149 1.24 -4.08 8.71
N GLY A 150 1.88 -4.58 7.65
CA GLY A 150 2.31 -5.97 7.55
C GLY A 150 3.49 -6.29 8.48
N LYS A 151 3.39 -7.31 9.33
CA LYS A 151 4.43 -7.66 10.32
C LYS A 151 5.42 -8.68 9.76
N THR A 152 6.10 -8.32 8.69
CA THR A 152 6.99 -9.20 7.93
C THR A 152 8.37 -8.60 7.73
N ARG A 153 9.35 -9.46 7.42
CA ARG A 153 10.71 -9.05 7.03
C ARG A 153 10.81 -8.58 5.57
N ASN A 154 9.72 -8.68 4.80
CA ASN A 154 9.71 -8.33 3.38
C ASN A 154 9.83 -6.82 3.09
N GLY A 155 9.79 -5.96 4.11
CA GLY A 155 10.05 -4.52 4.00
C GLY A 155 8.85 -3.62 4.21
N THR A 156 7.69 -4.17 4.54
CA THR A 156 6.42 -3.45 4.76
C THR A 156 6.48 -2.37 5.84
N LEU A 157 7.38 -2.49 6.83
CA LEU A 157 7.56 -1.50 7.90
C LEU A 157 8.82 -0.65 7.70
N ASP A 158 9.57 -0.82 6.61
CA ASP A 158 10.86 -0.14 6.42
C ASP A 158 10.70 1.37 6.52
N PHE A 159 9.70 1.96 5.85
CA PHE A 159 9.56 3.41 5.84
C PHE A 159 9.05 3.98 7.17
N GLU A 160 8.14 3.26 7.85
CA GLU A 160 7.73 3.62 9.20
C GLU A 160 8.91 3.53 10.18
N ASP A 161 9.58 2.39 10.28
CA ASP A 161 10.61 2.17 11.30
C ASP A 161 11.86 3.01 11.05
N ARG A 162 12.32 3.10 9.80
CA ARG A 162 13.57 3.78 9.45
C ARG A 162 13.42 5.29 9.32
N VAL A 163 12.25 5.81 8.94
CA VAL A 163 12.05 7.24 8.69
C VAL A 163 11.09 7.86 9.70
N LEU A 164 9.85 7.38 9.79
CA LEU A 164 8.88 7.93 10.73
C LEU A 164 9.36 7.79 12.19
N PHE A 165 9.76 6.60 12.62
CA PHE A 165 10.20 6.30 13.99
C PHE A 165 11.71 6.39 14.20
N ARG A 166 12.46 6.84 13.20
CA ARG A 166 13.89 7.18 13.33
C ARG A 166 14.77 6.07 13.92
N ASP A 167 14.47 4.81 13.65
CA ASP A 167 15.14 3.61 14.18
C ASP A 167 14.93 3.38 15.70
N GLU A 168 13.98 4.08 16.35
CA GLU A 168 13.73 3.92 17.78
C GLU A 168 12.87 2.69 18.12
N VAL A 169 12.22 2.10 17.11
CA VAL A 169 11.46 0.84 17.23
C VAL A 169 12.34 -0.30 16.72
N GLY A 170 12.74 -1.22 17.60
CA GLY A 170 13.73 -2.25 17.29
C GLY A 170 13.20 -3.41 16.43
N GLU A 171 14.06 -4.07 15.64
CA GLU A 171 13.71 -5.24 14.80
C GLU A 171 13.09 -6.42 15.59
N LYS A 172 13.37 -6.51 16.89
CA LYS A 172 12.78 -7.54 17.78
C LYS A 172 11.30 -7.28 18.10
N GLU A 173 10.80 -6.10 17.76
CA GLU A 173 9.44 -5.62 18.02
C GLU A 173 8.61 -5.59 16.72
N MET A 174 8.84 -6.54 15.80
CA MET A 174 8.00 -6.73 14.60
C MET A 174 6.51 -6.92 14.95
N MET A 175 6.19 -7.29 16.20
CA MET A 175 4.82 -7.40 16.74
C MET A 175 4.44 -6.22 17.66
N GLY A 176 5.23 -5.15 17.71
CA GLY A 176 5.11 -3.99 18.60
C GLY A 176 4.25 -2.86 18.05
N ASP A 177 3.10 -3.18 17.45
CA ASP A 177 2.18 -2.17 16.89
C ASP A 177 1.66 -1.20 17.96
N ARG A 178 1.50 -1.67 19.20
CA ARG A 178 1.04 -0.83 20.31
C ARG A 178 2.12 0.16 20.76
N GLU A 179 3.39 -0.24 20.67
CA GLU A 179 4.55 0.63 20.90
C GLU A 179 4.64 1.69 19.80
N ARG A 180 4.52 1.30 18.52
CA ARG A 180 4.45 2.24 17.38
C ARG A 180 3.31 3.23 17.53
N ALA A 181 2.12 2.77 17.90
CA ALA A 181 0.96 3.64 18.12
C ALA A 181 1.22 4.69 19.22
N LYS A 182 1.78 4.26 20.36
CA LYS A 182 2.15 5.17 21.47
C LYS A 182 3.22 6.16 21.05
N MET A 183 4.23 5.72 20.29
CA MET A 183 5.30 6.57 19.81
C MET A 183 4.77 7.61 18.83
N PHE A 184 3.98 7.18 17.83
CA PHE A 184 3.36 8.07 16.86
C PHE A 184 2.53 9.17 17.54
N CYS A 185 1.65 8.81 18.47
CA CYS A 185 0.81 9.79 19.14
C CYS A 185 1.58 10.70 20.10
N ARG A 186 2.72 10.24 20.63
CA ARG A 186 3.64 11.12 21.35
C ARG A 186 4.28 12.12 20.40
N MET A 187 4.79 11.67 19.25
CA MET A 187 5.39 12.57 18.25
C MET A 187 4.37 13.61 17.73
N ALA A 188 3.14 13.17 17.42
CA ALA A 188 2.08 14.05 16.98
C ALA A 188 1.82 15.19 17.97
N LYS A 189 1.85 14.88 19.28
CA LYS A 189 1.64 15.84 20.35
C LYS A 189 2.87 16.71 20.64
N GLU A 190 4.04 16.10 20.77
CA GLU A 190 5.25 16.75 21.30
C GLU A 190 6.08 17.43 20.21
N GLU A 191 6.10 16.88 18.99
CA GLU A 191 6.94 17.36 17.90
C GLU A 191 6.15 18.10 16.82
N TRP A 192 4.88 17.75 16.64
CA TRP A 192 4.03 18.30 15.59
C TRP A 192 2.88 19.17 16.09
N ASP A 193 2.94 19.65 17.34
CA ASP A 193 1.97 20.60 17.91
C ASP A 193 0.50 20.15 17.75
N ASP A 194 0.23 18.86 17.97
CA ASP A 194 -1.09 18.21 17.82
C ASP A 194 -1.71 18.40 16.41
N ARG A 195 -0.88 18.64 15.38
CA ARG A 195 -1.35 18.88 14.00
C ARG A 195 -1.84 17.63 13.27
N VAL A 196 -1.57 16.44 13.78
CA VAL A 196 -1.97 15.16 13.19
C VAL A 196 -2.73 14.33 14.22
N ASP A 197 -3.89 13.81 13.81
CA ASP A 197 -4.81 13.07 14.68
C ASP A 197 -4.50 11.56 14.75
N GLY A 198 -3.78 11.02 13.76
CA GLY A 198 -3.51 9.58 13.66
C GLY A 198 -2.69 9.15 12.44
N LEU A 199 -2.35 7.86 12.42
CA LEU A 199 -1.61 7.19 11.36
C LEU A 199 -2.56 6.26 10.58
N LEU A 200 -2.69 6.49 9.27
CA LEU A 200 -3.43 5.66 8.33
C LEU A 200 -2.45 4.74 7.61
N ARG A 201 -2.74 3.45 7.57
CA ARG A 201 -1.88 2.44 6.96
C ARG A 201 -2.68 1.21 6.56
N MET A 202 -2.04 0.25 5.89
CA MET A 202 -2.73 -0.94 5.36
C MET A 202 -2.08 -2.25 5.84
N GLU A 203 -2.89 -3.12 6.44
CA GLU A 203 -2.55 -4.54 6.62
C GLU A 203 -3.36 -5.35 5.61
N ALA A 204 -4.24 -6.24 6.06
CA ALA A 204 -5.22 -6.89 5.23
C ALA A 204 -6.36 -5.95 4.83
N GLY A 205 -6.47 -4.78 5.42
CA GLY A 205 -7.33 -3.68 5.00
C GLY A 205 -6.78 -2.36 5.54
N PHE A 206 -7.38 -1.23 5.14
CA PHE A 206 -6.97 0.06 5.67
C PHE A 206 -7.40 0.22 7.14
N GLU A 207 -6.47 0.67 7.96
CA GLU A 207 -6.65 0.94 9.38
C GLU A 207 -6.15 2.33 9.77
N ILE A 208 -6.78 2.95 10.77
CA ILE A 208 -6.31 4.18 11.39
C ILE A 208 -5.94 3.88 12.83
N ILE A 209 -4.70 4.17 13.21
CA ILE A 209 -4.32 4.37 14.60
C ILE A 209 -4.66 5.81 14.95
N LEU A 210 -5.74 6.03 15.70
CA LEU A 210 -6.18 7.37 16.09
C LEU A 210 -5.70 7.67 17.51
N CYS A 211 -5.19 8.87 17.74
CA CYS A 211 -4.52 9.21 18.99
C CYS A 211 -5.48 9.44 20.17
N ASP A 212 -6.68 9.97 19.92
CA ASP A 212 -7.67 10.27 20.96
C ASP A 212 -9.10 10.05 20.43
N PHE A 213 -9.68 8.90 20.75
CA PHE A 213 -11.06 8.59 20.35
C PHE A 213 -12.08 9.52 21.00
N ALA A 214 -11.90 9.88 22.27
CA ALA A 214 -12.86 10.72 22.99
C ALA A 214 -12.93 12.14 22.43
N ARG A 215 -11.79 12.68 21.97
CA ARG A 215 -11.69 14.00 21.35
C ARG A 215 -12.25 14.00 19.92
N ASP A 216 -11.91 12.98 19.13
CA ASP A 216 -12.02 13.06 17.67
C ASP A 216 -13.16 12.23 17.08
N LEU A 217 -13.84 11.39 17.87
CA LEU A 217 -14.95 10.56 17.42
C LEU A 217 -16.23 10.80 18.23
N LYS A 218 -17.36 10.45 17.61
CA LYS A 218 -18.65 10.27 18.29
C LYS A 218 -19.04 8.81 18.21
N GLU A 219 -19.32 8.21 19.35
CA GLU A 219 -19.90 6.88 19.38
C GLU A 219 -21.31 6.90 18.79
N VAL A 220 -21.58 5.99 17.86
CA VAL A 220 -22.91 5.77 17.29
C VAL A 220 -23.61 4.62 18.00
N ARG A 221 -22.90 3.48 18.13
CA ARG A 221 -23.42 2.29 18.81
C ARG A 221 -22.30 1.36 19.22
N VAL A 222 -22.55 0.59 20.27
CA VAL A 222 -21.76 -0.56 20.67
C VAL A 222 -22.66 -1.79 20.61
N THR A 223 -22.23 -2.83 19.90
CA THR A 223 -23.04 -4.02 19.65
C THR A 223 -22.28 -5.28 20.03
N ARG A 224 -22.88 -6.10 20.89
CA ARG A 224 -22.33 -7.40 21.26
C ARG A 224 -22.33 -8.32 20.04
N THR A 225 -21.18 -8.94 19.76
CA THR A 225 -21.06 -9.91 18.67
C THR A 225 -21.57 -11.29 19.11
N LYS A 226 -21.81 -12.16 18.13
CA LYS A 226 -22.09 -13.57 18.42
C LYS A 226 -20.94 -14.15 19.25
N PRO A 227 -21.22 -14.97 20.28
CA PRO A 227 -20.18 -15.72 20.97
C PRO A 227 -19.28 -16.43 19.96
N SER A 228 -17.98 -16.16 20.02
CA SER A 228 -17.01 -16.73 19.11
C SER A 228 -15.80 -17.19 19.90
N TYR A 229 -15.30 -18.38 19.57
CA TYR A 229 -14.05 -18.84 20.15
C TYR A 229 -12.90 -17.92 19.66
N PRO A 230 -11.88 -17.70 20.49
CA PRO A 230 -10.74 -16.85 20.15
C PRO A 230 -10.13 -17.27 18.81
N PHE A 231 -10.00 -16.32 17.89
CA PHE A 231 -9.13 -16.52 16.73
C PHE A 231 -7.70 -16.62 17.26
N ARG A 232 -7.01 -17.73 16.99
CA ARG A 232 -5.58 -17.57 16.68
C ARG A 232 -5.58 -16.91 15.32
N GLY A 233 -5.00 -15.71 15.19
CA GLY A 233 -5.01 -14.85 13.98
C GLY A 233 -4.81 -15.57 12.64
N PRO A 234 -4.81 -14.88 11.49
CA PRO A 234 -4.80 -15.53 10.18
C PRO A 234 -3.56 -16.40 9.86
N GLY A 235 -2.58 -16.49 10.76
CA GLY A 235 -1.46 -17.45 10.77
C GLY A 235 -1.50 -18.47 11.92
N GLY A 236 -2.68 -18.77 12.47
CA GLY A 236 -2.92 -19.70 13.57
C GLY A 236 -2.83 -21.16 13.15
N GLY A 237 -1.71 -21.57 12.56
CA GLY A 237 -1.34 -22.97 12.36
C GLY A 237 -1.04 -23.64 13.71
N GLY A 238 -2.07 -23.84 14.52
CA GLY A 238 -2.00 -24.72 15.68
C GLY A 238 -1.89 -26.15 15.19
N ASN A 239 -0.76 -26.80 15.49
CA ASN A 239 -0.50 -28.20 15.24
C ASN A 239 -1.33 -29.10 16.20
N ASP A 240 -2.63 -28.83 16.31
CA ASP A 240 -3.58 -29.50 17.20
C ASP A 240 -4.45 -30.48 16.39
N ASP A 241 -3.80 -31.34 15.61
CA ASP A 241 -4.45 -32.46 14.92
C ASP A 241 -5.00 -33.54 15.88
N LYS A 242 -4.91 -33.33 17.21
CA LYS A 242 -5.35 -34.33 18.20
C LYS A 242 -6.73 -34.08 18.84
N LYS A 243 -7.43 -32.97 18.55
CA LYS A 243 -8.80 -32.75 19.07
C LYS A 243 -9.75 -32.06 18.09
N LYS A 244 -9.75 -32.44 16.81
CA LYS A 244 -10.92 -32.18 15.96
C LYS A 244 -12.07 -33.10 16.39
N LYS A 245 -12.94 -32.64 17.27
CA LYS A 245 -14.29 -33.22 17.38
C LYS A 245 -14.97 -32.99 16.03
N LYS A 246 -15.42 -34.07 15.38
CA LYS A 246 -16.31 -33.98 14.21
C LYS A 246 -17.56 -33.20 14.64
N GLY A 247 -17.65 -31.93 14.25
CA GLY A 247 -18.83 -31.11 14.49
C GLY A 247 -18.60 -29.64 14.86
N ASP A 248 -17.37 -29.22 15.21
CA ASP A 248 -17.17 -27.81 15.60
C ASP A 248 -17.09 -26.89 14.37
N PRO A 249 -18.04 -25.94 14.22
CA PRO A 249 -17.99 -24.95 13.16
C PRO A 249 -16.97 -23.89 13.59
N VAL A 250 -15.69 -24.13 13.31
CA VAL A 250 -14.80 -23.00 13.00
C VAL A 250 -15.53 -22.24 11.89
N THR A 251 -15.93 -21.00 12.15
CA THR A 251 -16.86 -20.23 11.31
C THR A 251 -16.25 -20.00 9.93
N LYS A 252 -16.42 -20.98 9.04
CA LYS A 252 -16.06 -20.93 7.62
C LYS A 252 -16.68 -19.73 6.89
N GLY A 253 -17.69 -19.07 7.48
CA GLY A 253 -18.35 -17.88 6.95
C GLY A 253 -17.63 -16.57 7.27
N ASP A 254 -16.95 -16.43 8.41
CA ASP A 254 -16.43 -15.12 8.84
C ASP A 254 -15.15 -14.74 8.09
N GLY A 255 -14.26 -15.72 7.83
CA GLY A 255 -13.07 -15.51 7.00
C GLY A 255 -13.40 -15.24 5.52
N ALA A 256 -14.45 -15.90 5.01
CA ALA A 256 -14.94 -15.71 3.63
C ALA A 256 -15.45 -14.27 3.39
N LEU A 257 -16.22 -13.74 4.35
CA LEU A 257 -16.73 -12.37 4.28
C LEU A 257 -15.60 -11.35 4.38
N TRP A 258 -14.59 -11.62 5.19
CA TRP A 258 -13.43 -10.73 5.35
C TRP A 258 -12.65 -10.56 4.05
N PHE A 259 -12.26 -11.66 3.39
CA PHE A 259 -11.54 -11.59 2.11
C PHE A 259 -12.35 -10.96 0.99
N LYS A 260 -13.66 -11.21 0.94
CA LYS A 260 -14.54 -10.54 -0.02
C LYS A 260 -14.63 -9.03 0.24
N ALA A 261 -14.71 -8.62 1.50
CA ALA A 261 -14.73 -7.20 1.89
C ALA A 261 -13.43 -6.49 1.53
N ILE A 262 -12.30 -7.16 1.75
CA ILE A 262 -10.96 -6.74 1.34
C ILE A 262 -10.88 -6.58 -0.18
N ALA A 263 -11.19 -7.62 -0.95
CA ALA A 263 -11.11 -7.57 -2.41
C ALA A 263 -12.03 -6.50 -3.02
N ALA A 264 -13.16 -6.18 -2.37
CA ALA A 264 -14.03 -5.08 -2.77
C ALA A 264 -13.38 -3.68 -2.64
N ARG A 265 -12.16 -3.58 -2.11
CA ARG A 265 -11.37 -2.34 -1.96
C ARG A 265 -10.13 -2.32 -2.84
N TYR A 266 -10.00 -3.27 -3.77
CA TYR A 266 -8.89 -3.33 -4.73
C TYR A 266 -8.68 -2.03 -5.49
N ASP A 267 -9.75 -1.38 -5.92
CA ASP A 267 -9.71 -0.10 -6.64
C ASP A 267 -9.96 1.12 -5.74
N GLY A 268 -10.03 0.92 -4.43
CA GLY A 268 -10.11 1.99 -3.44
C GLY A 268 -11.21 1.83 -2.40
N ILE A 269 -11.13 2.67 -1.37
CA ILE A 269 -12.11 2.66 -0.27
C ILE A 269 -13.41 3.42 -0.59
N GLY A 270 -13.49 4.11 -1.72
CA GLY A 270 -14.70 4.75 -2.23
C GLY A 270 -15.23 5.94 -1.41
N GLY A 271 -16.20 6.65 -1.98
CA GLY A 271 -17.03 7.65 -1.29
C GLY A 271 -16.28 8.89 -0.77
N ASN A 272 -15.08 9.19 -1.28
CA ASN A 272 -14.21 10.26 -0.76
C ASN A 272 -14.00 10.19 0.75
N ARG A 273 -14.02 8.97 1.32
CA ARG A 273 -13.81 8.73 2.76
C ARG A 273 -12.41 9.15 3.23
N VAL A 274 -11.45 9.21 2.30
CA VAL A 274 -10.12 9.76 2.47
C VAL A 274 -9.76 10.58 1.22
N THR A 275 -9.14 11.73 1.40
CA THR A 275 -8.49 12.50 0.34
C THR A 275 -7.03 12.74 0.70
N LEU A 276 -6.11 12.59 -0.26
CA LEU A 276 -4.67 12.79 -0.03
C LEU A 276 -4.20 14.11 -0.61
N ASN A 277 -3.23 14.73 0.07
CA ASN A 277 -2.47 15.85 -0.45
C ASN A 277 -1.38 15.32 -1.38
N TYR A 278 -1.64 15.34 -2.69
CA TYR A 278 -0.69 14.88 -3.71
C TYR A 278 0.31 15.97 -4.14
N ASP A 279 0.03 17.23 -3.83
CA ASP A 279 0.94 18.33 -4.15
C ASP A 279 2.12 18.39 -3.14
N ASN A 280 1.91 17.89 -1.91
CA ASN A 280 2.90 17.86 -0.85
C ASN A 280 2.87 16.49 -0.15
N PHE A 281 3.88 15.68 -0.45
CA PHE A 281 4.11 14.38 0.17
C PHE A 281 5.61 14.08 0.17
N VAL A 282 6.05 13.20 1.07
CA VAL A 282 7.45 12.80 1.16
C VAL A 282 7.60 11.42 0.55
N SER A 283 8.60 11.24 -0.31
CA SER A 283 8.89 9.95 -0.94
C SER A 283 10.38 9.66 -0.95
N ALA A 284 10.80 8.46 -0.53
CA ALA A 284 12.20 8.08 -0.55
C ALA A 284 12.81 8.07 -1.97
N TYR A 285 11.96 7.96 -2.99
CA TYR A 285 12.34 7.97 -4.40
C TYR A 285 12.98 9.29 -4.87
N THR A 286 12.79 10.41 -4.17
CA THR A 286 13.28 11.74 -4.59
C THR A 286 14.67 12.08 -4.06
N TYR A 287 15.31 11.19 -3.29
CA TYR A 287 16.56 11.45 -2.57
C TYR A 287 17.81 10.78 -3.17
N GLY A 288 17.71 10.21 -4.37
CA GLY A 288 18.85 9.61 -5.06
C GLY A 288 19.41 8.36 -4.37
N LEU A 289 18.60 7.70 -3.55
CA LEU A 289 18.96 6.45 -2.88
C LEU A 289 18.75 5.26 -3.82
N ASP A 290 19.67 4.30 -3.80
CA ASP A 290 19.54 3.04 -4.51
C ASP A 290 18.67 2.05 -3.70
N LEU A 291 17.36 2.24 -3.80
CA LEU A 291 16.38 1.50 -3.00
C LEU A 291 16.28 0.02 -3.38
N PHE A 292 16.78 -0.40 -4.55
CA PHE A 292 16.49 -1.70 -5.14
C PHE A 292 17.64 -2.71 -5.07
N HIS A 293 18.87 -2.27 -4.78
CA HIS A 293 20.03 -3.16 -4.65
C HIS A 293 20.37 -3.47 -3.18
N SER A 294 19.60 -4.39 -2.57
CA SER A 294 19.93 -4.97 -1.25
C SER A 294 20.63 -6.32 -1.40
N VAL A 295 21.84 -6.45 -0.84
CA VAL A 295 22.80 -7.55 -1.10
C VAL A 295 22.30 -8.94 -0.64
N ASN A 296 21.18 -9.04 0.07
CA ASN A 296 20.67 -10.31 0.62
C ASN A 296 19.16 -10.51 0.43
N GLU A 297 18.55 -9.82 -0.54
CA GLU A 297 17.09 -9.90 -0.73
C GLU A 297 16.64 -10.72 -1.91
N THR A 298 15.59 -11.48 -1.65
CA THR A 298 14.90 -12.33 -2.63
C THR A 298 13.82 -11.56 -3.39
N PHE A 299 13.43 -10.37 -2.92
CA PHE A 299 12.39 -9.54 -3.52
C PHE A 299 12.98 -8.30 -4.17
N THR A 300 12.44 -7.92 -5.32
CA THR A 300 12.88 -6.76 -6.13
C THR A 300 12.19 -5.46 -5.71
N LEU A 301 11.67 -5.39 -4.49
CA LEU A 301 10.93 -4.24 -3.97
C LEU A 301 11.88 -3.29 -3.23
N PRO A 302 11.55 -1.99 -3.15
CA PRO A 302 12.42 -1.01 -2.52
C PRO A 302 12.63 -1.35 -1.04
N ARG A 303 13.84 -1.11 -0.54
CA ARG A 303 14.22 -1.31 0.86
C ARG A 303 14.92 -0.08 1.40
N LEU A 304 14.84 0.10 2.71
CA LEU A 304 15.61 1.13 3.42
C LEU A 304 16.64 0.55 4.38
N THR A 305 16.57 -0.75 4.69
CA THR A 305 17.45 -1.45 5.64
C THR A 305 18.93 -1.32 5.32
N GLN A 306 19.31 -1.17 4.05
CA GLN A 306 20.70 -1.05 3.60
C GLN A 306 21.35 0.32 3.89
N PHE A 307 20.56 1.36 4.20
CA PHE A 307 21.09 2.70 4.44
C PHE A 307 21.40 2.95 5.92
N THR A 308 22.39 3.80 6.17
CA THR A 308 22.67 4.30 7.52
C THR A 308 21.61 5.32 7.96
N SER A 309 21.39 5.46 9.27
CA SER A 309 20.46 6.45 9.82
C SER A 309 20.78 7.88 9.34
N GLN A 310 22.07 8.20 9.17
CA GLN A 310 22.54 9.49 8.69
C GLN A 310 22.10 9.78 7.25
N GLN A 311 22.08 8.77 6.37
CA GLN A 311 21.61 8.93 4.99
C GLN A 311 20.09 9.20 4.91
N LEU A 312 19.33 8.83 5.94
CA LEU A 312 17.87 9.01 5.99
C LEU A 312 17.44 10.31 6.67
N VAL A 313 18.37 11.07 7.28
CA VAL A 313 18.08 12.36 7.94
C VAL A 313 17.33 13.34 7.02
N PRO A 314 17.73 13.56 5.74
CA PRO A 314 17.02 14.49 4.87
C PRO A 314 15.55 14.14 4.65
N ILE A 315 15.21 12.85 4.64
CA ILE A 315 13.82 12.38 4.49
C ILE A 315 13.03 12.63 5.77
N ARG A 316 13.67 12.42 6.93
CA ARG A 316 13.08 12.69 8.26
C ARG A 316 12.80 14.18 8.47
N GLU A 317 13.71 15.04 8.02
CA GLU A 317 13.54 16.50 8.05
C GLU A 317 12.37 16.94 7.16
N ALA A 318 12.32 16.45 5.92
CA ALA A 318 11.19 16.74 5.02
C ALA A 318 9.85 16.23 5.55
N LEU A 319 9.82 15.10 6.26
CA LEU A 319 8.59 14.63 6.93
C LEU A 319 8.13 15.60 8.02
N ASN A 320 9.05 16.12 8.84
CA ASN A 320 8.71 17.13 9.84
C ASN A 320 8.22 18.42 9.17
N GLU A 321 8.87 18.86 8.10
CA GLU A 321 8.44 20.04 7.33
C GLU A 321 7.05 19.83 6.71
N LEU A 322 6.79 18.68 6.12
CA LEU A 322 5.48 18.31 5.57
C LEU A 322 4.37 18.51 6.61
N VAL A 323 4.56 17.96 7.81
CA VAL A 323 3.56 18.04 8.88
C VAL A 323 3.44 19.46 9.44
N LEU A 324 4.54 20.17 9.62
CA LEU A 324 4.53 21.49 10.25
C LEU A 324 4.10 22.62 9.31
N GLN A 325 4.28 22.49 8.00
CA GLN A 325 4.10 23.59 7.05
C GLN A 325 2.86 23.46 6.17
N HIS A 326 2.34 22.25 5.93
CA HIS A 326 1.24 22.02 5.00
C HIS A 326 -0.04 21.54 5.68
N GLU A 327 -1.20 21.78 5.04
CA GLU A 327 -2.47 21.19 5.46
C GLU A 327 -2.89 20.01 4.58
N ALA A 328 -3.58 19.03 5.18
CA ALA A 328 -4.11 17.90 4.42
C ALA A 328 -5.14 18.30 3.35
N LYS A 329 -5.79 19.46 3.52
CA LYS A 329 -6.80 20.01 2.59
C LYS A 329 -6.26 21.14 1.69
N GLU A 330 -4.97 21.48 1.78
CA GLU A 330 -4.37 22.57 1.00
C GLU A 330 -4.23 22.20 -0.49
N ALA A 331 -3.99 20.92 -0.79
CA ALA A 331 -3.86 20.45 -2.17
C ALA A 331 -5.20 20.38 -2.87
N THR A 332 -5.25 21.00 -4.05
CA THR A 332 -6.47 21.16 -4.84
C THR A 332 -6.54 20.16 -5.99
N PHE A 333 -5.43 19.53 -6.37
CA PHE A 333 -5.36 18.69 -7.55
C PHE A 333 -5.17 17.19 -7.22
N ASN A 334 -6.13 16.38 -7.66
CA ASN A 334 -6.08 14.94 -7.48
C ASN A 334 -5.22 14.28 -8.58
N TRP A 335 -3.91 14.22 -8.35
CA TRP A 335 -2.98 13.56 -9.29
C TRP A 335 -3.28 12.07 -9.51
N GLN A 336 -3.94 11.39 -8.57
CA GLN A 336 -4.38 10.01 -8.79
C GLN A 336 -5.40 9.90 -9.94
N THR A 337 -6.27 10.89 -10.15
CA THR A 337 -7.16 10.90 -11.31
C THR A 337 -6.40 11.02 -12.63
N VAL A 338 -5.26 11.72 -12.65
CA VAL A 338 -4.41 11.79 -13.83
C VAL A 338 -3.70 10.46 -14.09
N THR A 339 -3.16 9.83 -13.04
CA THR A 339 -2.54 8.50 -13.20
C THR A 339 -3.55 7.46 -13.65
N ASP A 340 -4.81 7.52 -13.20
CA ASP A 340 -5.90 6.67 -13.69
C ASP A 340 -6.13 6.83 -15.18
N MET A 341 -6.28 8.06 -15.67
CA MET A 341 -6.50 8.33 -17.10
C MET A 341 -5.32 7.83 -17.95
N VAL A 342 -4.08 7.98 -17.46
CA VAL A 342 -2.88 7.48 -18.14
C VAL A 342 -2.87 5.96 -18.22
N VAL A 343 -3.12 5.27 -17.10
CA VAL A 343 -3.16 3.79 -17.06
C VAL A 343 -4.30 3.27 -17.93
N GLU A 344 -5.51 3.83 -17.80
CA GLU A 344 -6.67 3.45 -18.60
C GLU A 344 -6.42 3.65 -20.10
N ARG A 345 -5.77 4.75 -20.48
CA ARG A 345 -5.48 5.06 -21.88
C ARG A 345 -4.45 4.13 -22.50
N TYR A 346 -3.38 3.80 -21.77
CA TYR A 346 -2.18 3.19 -22.38
C TYR A 346 -1.93 1.74 -21.98
N ALA A 347 -2.41 1.25 -20.83
CA ALA A 347 -2.02 -0.06 -20.29
C ALA A 347 -2.37 -1.22 -21.20
N HIS A 348 -3.55 -1.19 -21.80
CA HIS A 348 -4.00 -2.23 -22.72
C HIS A 348 -3.16 -2.25 -24.01
N ASP A 349 -2.99 -1.08 -24.64
CA ASP A 349 -2.30 -0.97 -25.92
C ASP A 349 -0.80 -1.30 -25.76
N ILE A 350 -0.13 -0.82 -24.71
CA ILE A 350 1.27 -1.18 -24.39
C ILE A 350 1.41 -2.71 -24.24
N ARG A 351 0.52 -3.35 -23.47
CA ARG A 351 0.54 -4.81 -23.29
C ARG A 351 0.30 -5.54 -24.61
N TYR A 352 -0.58 -5.03 -25.47
CA TYR A 352 -0.87 -5.62 -26.76
C TYR A 352 0.31 -5.49 -27.74
N PHE A 353 1.01 -4.35 -27.73
CA PHE A 353 2.24 -4.19 -28.49
C PHE A 353 3.34 -5.13 -28.01
N ALA A 354 3.49 -5.32 -26.69
CA ALA A 354 4.50 -6.21 -26.12
C ALA A 354 4.18 -7.72 -26.24
N SER A 355 2.93 -8.11 -26.56
CA SER A 355 2.48 -9.50 -26.46
C SER A 355 2.84 -10.39 -27.66
N GLY A 356 3.36 -9.82 -28.75
CA GLY A 356 3.63 -10.54 -30.00
C GLY A 356 2.36 -11.09 -30.68
N GLN A 357 1.18 -10.55 -30.35
CA GLN A 357 -0.09 -10.93 -30.99
C GLN A 357 -0.29 -10.23 -32.34
N LEU A 358 0.33 -9.06 -32.51
CA LEU A 358 0.47 -8.37 -33.80
C LEU A 358 1.65 -9.02 -34.53
N SER A 359 1.41 -9.59 -35.71
CA SER A 359 2.38 -10.49 -36.37
C SER A 359 3.34 -9.76 -37.31
N THR A 360 3.08 -8.49 -37.64
CA THR A 360 3.93 -7.70 -38.53
C THR A 360 4.18 -6.29 -38.00
N VAL A 361 5.25 -5.67 -38.49
CA VAL A 361 5.62 -4.28 -38.16
C VAL A 361 4.52 -3.32 -38.60
N GLU A 362 3.92 -3.55 -39.77
CA GLU A 362 2.87 -2.71 -40.34
C GLU A 362 1.60 -2.72 -39.48
N GLU A 363 1.24 -3.86 -38.88
CA GLU A 363 0.11 -3.94 -37.96
C GLU A 363 0.35 -3.13 -36.69
N ILE A 364 1.56 -3.19 -36.15
CA ILE A 364 1.98 -2.41 -34.97
C ILE A 364 2.00 -0.92 -35.30
N HIS A 365 2.64 -0.52 -36.40
CA HIS A 365 2.69 0.86 -36.87
C HIS A 365 1.29 1.45 -37.07
N ALA A 366 0.39 0.73 -37.74
CA ALA A 366 -0.98 1.21 -37.98
C ALA A 366 -1.76 1.41 -36.68
N LYS A 367 -1.45 0.65 -35.63
CA LYS A 367 -2.07 0.80 -34.31
C LYS A 367 -1.40 1.92 -33.50
N ILE A 368 -0.08 2.06 -33.53
CA ILE A 368 0.63 3.20 -32.93
C ILE A 368 0.14 4.52 -33.55
N GLU A 369 0.01 4.57 -34.87
CA GLU A 369 -0.49 5.76 -35.58
C GLU A 369 -1.88 6.16 -35.08
N LYS A 370 -2.79 5.20 -34.85
CA LYS A 370 -4.11 5.50 -34.26
C LYS A 370 -4.03 6.04 -32.85
N VAL A 371 -3.06 5.61 -32.05
CA VAL A 371 -2.85 6.10 -30.68
C VAL A 371 -2.30 7.54 -30.72
N LEU A 372 -1.33 7.81 -31.60
CA LEU A 372 -0.64 9.09 -31.70
C LEU A 372 -1.35 10.14 -32.57
N ALA A 373 -2.29 9.75 -33.45
CA ALA A 373 -2.93 10.64 -34.42
C ALA A 373 -3.39 12.01 -33.86
N PRO A 374 -3.96 12.12 -32.63
CA PRO A 374 -4.34 13.42 -32.08
C PRO A 374 -3.17 14.38 -31.82
N PHE A 375 -1.95 13.87 -31.74
CA PHE A 375 -0.73 14.61 -31.38
C PHE A 375 0.23 14.78 -32.56
N VAL A 376 -0.13 14.29 -33.75
CA VAL A 376 0.70 14.37 -34.94
C VAL A 376 0.34 15.62 -35.74
N ASP A 377 1.35 16.43 -36.08
CA ASP A 377 1.20 17.45 -37.11
C ASP A 377 1.67 16.88 -38.46
N TYR A 378 0.71 16.49 -39.31
CA TYR A 378 1.01 15.91 -40.61
C TYR A 378 1.58 16.92 -41.63
N GLY A 379 1.49 18.22 -41.35
CA GLY A 379 2.10 19.27 -42.18
C GLY A 379 3.57 19.53 -41.84
N ASP A 380 3.97 19.25 -40.60
CA ASP A 380 5.32 19.44 -40.08
C ASP A 380 5.62 18.39 -38.98
N ARG A 381 6.06 17.20 -39.41
CA ARG A 381 6.30 16.06 -38.51
C ARG A 381 7.56 16.30 -37.69
N ASP A 382 7.41 16.45 -36.37
CA ASP A 382 8.49 16.50 -35.40
C ASP A 382 8.20 15.53 -34.25
N GLY A 383 8.97 14.44 -34.16
CA GLY A 383 8.75 13.39 -33.17
C GLY A 383 8.91 13.85 -31.72
N GLU A 384 9.73 14.87 -31.46
CA GLU A 384 9.95 15.41 -30.12
C GLU A 384 8.76 16.26 -29.67
N GLU A 385 8.26 17.12 -30.55
CA GLU A 385 7.05 17.92 -30.30
C GLU A 385 5.78 17.06 -30.26
N GLU A 386 5.71 16.00 -31.05
CA GLU A 386 4.64 15.01 -31.02
C GLU A 386 4.62 14.26 -29.68
N ALA A 387 5.77 13.79 -29.22
CA ALA A 387 5.89 13.12 -27.93
C ALA A 387 5.51 14.06 -26.77
N GLU A 388 5.88 15.34 -26.84
CA GLU A 388 5.53 16.31 -25.80
C GLU A 388 4.03 16.66 -25.81
N ARG A 389 3.41 16.84 -26.98
CA ARG A 389 1.95 17.04 -27.04
C ARG A 389 1.18 15.84 -26.49
N CYS A 390 1.67 14.64 -26.77
CA CYS A 390 1.12 13.39 -26.25
C CYS A 390 1.27 13.29 -24.71
N SER A 391 2.43 13.64 -24.17
CA SER A 391 2.71 13.53 -22.73
C SER A 391 1.84 14.48 -21.89
N MET A 392 1.55 15.66 -22.43
CA MET A 392 0.81 16.72 -21.74
C MET A 392 -0.71 16.54 -21.74
N GLN A 393 -1.26 15.54 -22.43
CA GLN A 393 -2.72 15.39 -22.66
C GLN A 393 -3.58 15.50 -21.38
N PHE A 394 -3.12 14.92 -20.27
CA PHE A 394 -3.89 14.83 -19.02
C PHE A 394 -3.38 15.76 -17.92
N ILE A 395 -2.30 16.50 -18.19
CA ILE A 395 -1.68 17.37 -17.19
C ILE A 395 -2.39 18.72 -17.21
N PRO A 396 -2.87 19.24 -16.06
CA PRO A 396 -3.58 20.50 -16.04
C PRO A 396 -2.65 21.66 -16.46
N GLY A 397 -3.21 22.61 -17.21
CA GLY A 397 -2.49 23.82 -17.59
C GLY A 397 -2.00 24.58 -16.35
N GLY A 398 -0.72 24.96 -16.33
CA GLY A 398 -0.10 25.62 -15.19
C GLY A 398 0.47 24.69 -14.11
N ALA A 399 0.39 23.35 -14.27
CA ALA A 399 1.06 22.40 -13.38
C ALA A 399 2.58 22.59 -13.32
N PHE A 400 3.15 23.03 -14.45
CA PHE A 400 4.52 23.52 -14.54
C PHE A 400 4.43 25.05 -14.44
N GLY A 401 4.83 25.62 -13.31
CA GLY A 401 4.75 27.06 -13.09
C GLY A 401 5.53 27.86 -14.13
N GLY A 402 5.32 29.18 -14.19
CA GLY A 402 6.04 30.07 -15.11
C GLY A 402 7.58 30.08 -14.92
N ASP A 403 8.05 29.66 -13.74
CA ASP A 403 9.47 29.55 -13.39
C ASP A 403 10.02 28.10 -13.53
N GLY A 404 9.21 27.15 -14.02
CA GLY A 404 9.62 25.76 -14.27
C GLY A 404 9.68 24.86 -13.03
N ASP A 405 9.33 25.35 -11.84
CA ASP A 405 9.27 24.53 -10.63
C ASP A 405 7.93 23.79 -10.56
N ALA A 406 7.99 22.46 -10.73
CA ALA A 406 6.84 21.58 -10.69
C ALA A 406 6.96 20.63 -9.50
N GLY A 407 5.83 20.38 -8.83
CA GLY A 407 5.79 19.46 -7.69
C GLY A 407 6.12 18.02 -8.08
N VAL A 408 6.52 17.23 -7.11
CA VAL A 408 6.97 15.83 -7.28
C VAL A 408 5.98 14.99 -8.11
N ALA A 409 4.68 15.14 -7.85
CA ALA A 409 3.63 14.43 -8.60
C ALA A 409 3.58 14.85 -10.08
N ALA A 410 3.61 16.16 -10.37
CA ALA A 410 3.58 16.69 -11.73
C ALA A 410 4.78 16.21 -12.54
N THR A 411 5.99 16.30 -11.97
CA THR A 411 7.22 15.83 -12.59
C THR A 411 7.19 14.33 -12.87
N ALA A 412 6.78 13.52 -11.90
CA ALA A 412 6.74 12.06 -12.06
C ALA A 412 5.72 11.65 -13.13
N VAL A 413 4.54 12.26 -13.13
CA VAL A 413 3.49 11.99 -14.12
C VAL A 413 3.95 12.37 -15.52
N HIS A 414 4.51 13.57 -15.70
CA HIS A 414 5.04 13.98 -16.99
C HIS A 414 6.16 13.08 -17.48
N ALA A 415 7.15 12.77 -16.64
CA ALA A 415 8.24 11.88 -17.01
C ALA A 415 7.75 10.50 -17.48
N VAL A 416 6.77 9.91 -16.80
CA VAL A 416 6.15 8.63 -17.20
C VAL A 416 5.39 8.76 -18.51
N THR A 417 4.52 9.77 -18.65
CA THR A 417 3.75 9.97 -19.89
C THR A 417 4.65 10.29 -21.08
N ARG A 418 5.72 11.05 -20.87
CA ARG A 418 6.72 11.37 -21.88
C ARG A 418 7.46 10.13 -22.31
N ARG A 419 7.89 9.28 -21.37
CA ARG A 419 8.50 7.97 -21.69
C ARG A 419 7.58 7.11 -22.55
N ILE A 420 6.29 7.03 -22.23
CA ILE A 420 5.30 6.30 -23.03
C ILE A 420 5.22 6.87 -24.45
N CYS A 421 5.05 8.18 -24.58
CA CYS A 421 4.89 8.85 -25.87
C CYS A 421 6.15 8.79 -26.73
N GLU A 422 7.33 8.95 -26.15
CA GLU A 422 8.62 8.76 -26.82
C GLU A 422 8.77 7.32 -27.33
N THR A 423 8.41 6.31 -26.54
CA THR A 423 8.43 4.91 -26.99
C THR A 423 7.45 4.67 -28.14
N MET A 424 6.27 5.29 -28.13
CA MET A 424 5.32 5.19 -29.26
C MET A 424 5.90 5.82 -30.53
N VAL A 425 6.47 7.03 -30.43
CA VAL A 425 7.11 7.72 -31.57
C VAL A 425 8.29 6.90 -32.10
N GLN A 426 9.15 6.41 -31.22
CA GLN A 426 10.28 5.54 -31.60
C GLN A 426 9.79 4.24 -32.23
N GLY A 427 8.78 3.60 -31.65
CA GLY A 427 8.22 2.35 -32.16
C GLY A 427 7.59 2.51 -33.55
N TRP A 428 7.00 3.65 -33.86
CA TRP A 428 6.50 3.95 -35.19
C TRP A 428 7.62 4.11 -36.25
N GLN A 429 8.83 4.49 -35.83
CA GLN A 429 10.00 4.62 -36.71
C GLN A 429 10.80 3.31 -36.85
N GLU A 430 10.63 2.38 -35.91
CA GLU A 430 11.35 1.10 -35.90
C GLU A 430 10.85 0.15 -37.00
N THR A 431 11.78 -0.48 -37.72
CA THR A 431 11.48 -1.37 -38.85
C THR A 431 11.78 -2.85 -38.55
N ASP A 432 12.56 -3.12 -37.51
CA ASP A 432 12.80 -4.48 -37.02
C ASP A 432 11.73 -4.90 -36.02
N TYR A 433 11.04 -6.00 -36.33
CA TYR A 433 9.95 -6.52 -35.50
C TYR A 433 10.39 -6.85 -34.07
N ASN A 434 11.53 -7.51 -33.89
CA ASN A 434 11.98 -7.92 -32.56
C ASN A 434 12.37 -6.73 -31.70
N THR A 435 13.04 -5.74 -32.29
CA THR A 435 13.40 -4.48 -31.65
C THR A 435 12.16 -3.70 -31.27
N LEU A 436 11.17 -3.61 -32.17
CA LEU A 436 9.89 -2.94 -31.90
C LEU A 436 9.14 -3.56 -30.72
N ILE A 437 9.01 -4.89 -30.69
CA ILE A 437 8.42 -5.60 -29.53
C ILE A 437 9.25 -5.35 -28.27
N GLY A 438 10.58 -5.39 -28.37
CA GLY A 438 11.51 -5.12 -27.28
C GLY A 438 11.31 -3.74 -26.64
N LEU A 439 11.10 -2.69 -27.44
CA LEU A 439 10.82 -1.34 -26.93
C LEU A 439 9.59 -1.31 -26.01
N PHE A 440 8.52 -2.02 -26.37
CA PHE A 440 7.32 -2.08 -25.53
C PHE A 440 7.47 -3.02 -24.33
N GLN A 441 8.28 -4.07 -24.44
CA GLN A 441 8.63 -4.93 -23.31
C GLN A 441 9.46 -4.17 -22.26
N ASP A 442 10.46 -3.41 -22.70
CA ASP A 442 11.28 -2.53 -21.84
C ASP A 442 10.42 -1.44 -21.20
N LEU A 443 9.46 -0.86 -21.95
CA LEU A 443 8.51 0.10 -21.41
C LEU A 443 7.61 -0.55 -20.35
N MET A 444 7.12 -1.77 -20.58
CA MET A 444 6.35 -2.50 -19.56
C MET A 444 7.17 -2.75 -18.30
N GLU A 445 8.42 -3.18 -18.44
CA GLU A 445 9.31 -3.41 -17.30
C GLU A 445 9.52 -2.12 -16.50
N TYR A 446 9.80 -1.00 -17.18
CA TYR A 446 9.95 0.31 -16.55
C TYR A 446 8.69 0.77 -15.82
N LEU A 447 7.52 0.70 -16.47
CA LEU A 447 6.26 1.18 -15.88
C LEU A 447 5.82 0.33 -14.68
N ALA A 448 6.07 -0.99 -14.74
CA ALA A 448 5.78 -1.94 -13.68
C ALA A 448 4.32 -1.85 -13.14
N TRP A 449 3.35 -1.58 -14.02
CA TRP A 449 1.97 -1.35 -13.61
C TRP A 449 1.32 -2.61 -13.04
N THR A 450 0.76 -2.47 -11.84
CA THR A 450 0.08 -3.56 -11.13
C THR A 450 -1.20 -4.02 -11.82
N THR A 451 -1.82 -3.19 -12.68
CA THR A 451 -3.03 -3.56 -13.44
C THR A 451 -2.79 -4.74 -14.39
N TRP A 452 -1.56 -4.93 -14.89
CA TRP A 452 -1.26 -6.06 -15.78
C TRP A 452 -1.31 -7.41 -15.09
N LYS A 453 -1.23 -7.43 -13.76
CA LYS A 453 -1.41 -8.63 -12.93
C LYS A 453 -2.87 -8.91 -12.56
N GLN A 454 -3.79 -7.97 -12.81
CA GLN A 454 -5.20 -8.16 -12.44
C GLN A 454 -5.83 -9.31 -13.23
N CYS A 455 -6.61 -10.13 -12.53
CA CYS A 455 -7.37 -11.21 -13.15
C CYS A 455 -8.45 -10.64 -14.07
N SER A 456 -8.71 -11.34 -15.18
CA SER A 456 -9.77 -10.96 -16.12
C SER A 456 -11.08 -11.66 -15.76
N GLY A 457 -11.97 -10.98 -15.04
CA GLY A 457 -13.36 -11.38 -14.86
C GLY A 457 -13.60 -12.59 -13.94
N CYS A 458 -13.24 -12.46 -12.65
CA CYS A 458 -13.59 -13.47 -11.64
C CYS A 458 -15.11 -13.59 -11.47
N ALA A 459 -15.59 -14.78 -11.12
CA ALA A 459 -17.02 -14.99 -10.83
C ALA A 459 -17.46 -14.29 -9.53
N ASP A 460 -18.77 -14.10 -9.32
CA ASP A 460 -19.33 -13.35 -8.18
C ASP A 460 -18.96 -13.86 -6.77
N HIS A 461 -18.55 -15.13 -6.69
CA HIS A 461 -18.10 -15.79 -5.46
C HIS A 461 -16.57 -15.89 -5.36
N GLU A 462 -15.87 -15.44 -6.40
CA GLU A 462 -14.41 -15.46 -6.49
C GLU A 462 -13.83 -14.08 -6.26
N ILE A 463 -12.56 -14.06 -5.89
CA ILE A 463 -11.72 -12.88 -5.83
C ILE A 463 -10.41 -13.16 -6.58
N CYS A 464 -9.80 -12.12 -7.14
CA CYS A 464 -8.47 -12.24 -7.72
C CYS A 464 -7.43 -12.25 -6.61
N VAL A 465 -6.85 -13.40 -6.31
CA VAL A 465 -5.97 -13.55 -5.14
C VAL A 465 -4.57 -13.01 -5.44
N VAL A 466 -4.12 -12.11 -4.57
CA VAL A 466 -2.74 -11.62 -4.44
C VAL A 466 -2.28 -11.81 -2.99
N PRO A 467 -0.97 -11.75 -2.69
CA PRO A 467 -0.50 -11.80 -1.33
C PRO A 467 -1.04 -10.60 -0.52
N ILE A 468 -1.66 -10.91 0.61
CA ILE A 468 -2.18 -9.94 1.56
C ILE A 468 -1.78 -10.44 2.94
N TRP A 469 -0.84 -9.76 3.61
CA TRP A 469 -0.29 -10.22 4.88
C TRP A 469 -1.39 -10.62 5.89
N PRO A 470 -1.25 -11.77 6.59
CA PRO A 470 -0.17 -12.77 6.50
C PRO A 470 -0.35 -13.88 5.45
N MET A 471 -1.30 -13.75 4.52
CA MET A 471 -1.73 -14.80 3.60
C MET A 471 -1.25 -14.58 2.16
N GLY A 472 -1.22 -15.67 1.40
CA GLY A 472 -0.81 -15.70 0.00
C GLY A 472 0.56 -16.32 -0.23
N THR A 473 0.78 -16.77 -1.45
CA THR A 473 1.98 -17.47 -1.90
C THR A 473 2.80 -16.64 -2.89
N VAL A 474 4.03 -17.08 -3.13
CA VAL A 474 4.88 -16.55 -4.21
C VAL A 474 4.19 -16.67 -5.57
N GLU A 475 3.41 -17.73 -5.78
CA GLU A 475 2.62 -17.89 -7.00
C GLU A 475 1.51 -16.84 -7.11
N ASP A 476 0.78 -16.57 -6.02
CA ASP A 476 -0.23 -15.49 -6.02
C ASP A 476 0.39 -14.12 -6.35
N TYR A 477 1.66 -13.89 -6.03
CA TYR A 477 2.36 -12.65 -6.41
C TYR A 477 2.70 -12.61 -7.90
N ASN A 478 3.19 -13.72 -8.45
CA ASN A 478 3.68 -13.79 -9.82
C ASN A 478 2.54 -13.92 -10.84
N HIS A 479 1.55 -14.75 -10.50
CA HIS A 479 0.45 -15.15 -11.36
C HIS A 479 -0.87 -15.17 -10.55
N PRO A 480 -1.45 -14.00 -10.24
CA PRO A 480 -2.74 -13.93 -9.54
C PRO A 480 -3.83 -14.72 -10.27
N GLN A 481 -4.68 -15.39 -9.51
CA GLN A 481 -5.76 -16.22 -10.04
C GLN A 481 -7.09 -15.94 -9.32
N CYS A 482 -8.20 -16.06 -10.06
CA CYS A 482 -9.52 -16.08 -9.46
C CYS A 482 -9.68 -17.33 -8.59
N ARG A 483 -10.07 -17.15 -7.33
CA ARG A 483 -10.34 -18.23 -6.38
C ARG A 483 -11.57 -17.91 -5.55
N ASP A 484 -12.26 -18.95 -5.09
CA ASP A 484 -13.41 -18.82 -4.20
C ASP A 484 -13.03 -18.00 -2.96
N ALA A 485 -13.76 -16.91 -2.71
CA ALA A 485 -13.50 -16.00 -1.59
C ALA A 485 -13.61 -16.70 -0.23
N ALA A 486 -14.35 -17.81 -0.14
CA ALA A 486 -14.46 -18.61 1.07
C ALA A 486 -13.28 -19.55 1.32
N LYS A 487 -12.45 -19.78 0.30
CA LYS A 487 -11.22 -20.59 0.37
C LYS A 487 -10.16 -20.01 -0.58
N PRO A 488 -9.66 -18.80 -0.29
CA PRO A 488 -8.74 -18.11 -1.18
C PRO A 488 -7.32 -18.68 -1.12
N GLU A 489 -7.07 -19.66 -0.25
CA GLU A 489 -5.73 -20.22 -0.09
C GLU A 489 -5.24 -20.91 -1.37
N SER A 490 -3.96 -20.72 -1.65
CA SER A 490 -3.23 -21.37 -2.73
C SER A 490 -2.15 -22.31 -2.14
N GLU A 491 -1.82 -23.37 -2.89
CA GLU A 491 -0.69 -24.22 -2.57
C GLU A 491 0.59 -23.54 -3.05
N GLY A 492 1.67 -23.61 -2.25
CA GLY A 492 2.96 -23.05 -2.65
C GLY A 492 3.76 -22.49 -1.48
N GLN A 493 4.89 -21.86 -1.81
CA GLN A 493 5.72 -21.18 -0.84
C GLN A 493 4.99 -19.93 -0.32
N ASN A 494 4.87 -19.79 1.01
CA ASN A 494 4.31 -18.59 1.62
C ASN A 494 5.11 -17.35 1.20
N TYR A 495 4.43 -16.34 0.69
CA TYR A 495 5.05 -15.11 0.19
C TYR A 495 5.77 -14.32 1.29
N TRP A 496 5.21 -14.35 2.49
CA TRP A 496 5.64 -13.55 3.62
C TRP A 496 6.61 -14.25 4.58
N GLY A 497 7.04 -15.47 4.24
CA GLY A 497 7.99 -16.26 5.01
C GLY A 497 7.39 -17.01 6.20
N GLY A 498 8.27 -17.60 7.03
CA GLY A 498 7.89 -18.27 8.28
C GLY A 498 7.83 -17.27 9.45
N ARG A 499 6.93 -17.51 10.42
CA ARG A 499 6.74 -16.64 11.59
C ARG A 499 8.08 -16.25 12.27
N PRO A 500 8.26 -14.98 12.66
CA PRO A 500 9.19 -14.63 13.72
C PRO A 500 8.78 -15.38 14.99
N GLY A 501 9.56 -16.38 15.42
CA GLY A 501 9.39 -17.04 16.72
C GLY A 501 8.61 -18.37 16.77
N GLY A 502 8.35 -19.04 15.65
CA GLY A 502 7.92 -20.46 15.69
C GLY A 502 9.10 -21.40 16.02
N PRO A 503 8.92 -22.52 16.76
CA PRO A 503 9.99 -23.45 17.15
C PRO A 503 10.45 -24.34 15.98
N GLY A 504 10.73 -23.73 14.82
CA GLY A 504 11.07 -24.41 13.58
C GLY A 504 11.88 -23.56 12.62
N GLY A 505 12.54 -22.49 13.09
CA GLY A 505 13.53 -21.74 12.30
C GLY A 505 14.75 -22.62 12.01
N HIS A 506 14.63 -23.57 11.10
CA HIS A 506 15.78 -24.22 10.49
C HIS A 506 16.37 -23.23 9.50
N HIS A 507 17.53 -22.68 9.87
CA HIS A 507 18.44 -22.06 8.92
C HIS A 507 18.67 -23.03 7.75
N PRO A 508 18.50 -22.62 6.49
CA PRO A 508 19.08 -23.38 5.39
C PRO A 508 20.61 -23.39 5.60
N PRO A 509 21.29 -24.52 5.41
CA PRO A 509 22.75 -24.52 5.42
C PRO A 509 23.27 -23.65 4.27
N PRO A 510 24.45 -23.01 4.43
CA PRO A 510 25.00 -22.16 3.39
C PRO A 510 25.24 -23.00 2.13
N SER A 511 24.60 -22.64 1.03
CA SER A 511 24.94 -23.21 -0.28
C SER A 511 26.24 -22.58 -0.74
N ASP A 512 27.28 -23.42 -0.86
CA ASP A 512 28.55 -23.06 -1.47
C ASP A 512 28.35 -22.42 -2.85
N SER A 513 29.13 -21.37 -3.09
CA SER A 513 29.24 -20.65 -4.34
C SER A 513 29.65 -21.56 -5.51
N SER A 514 28.81 -21.66 -6.53
CA SER A 514 29.20 -21.47 -7.94
C SER A 514 28.06 -21.89 -8.88
N SER A 515 27.31 -20.92 -9.38
CA SER A 515 26.81 -20.95 -10.76
C SER A 515 26.24 -19.59 -11.12
N SER A 516 26.99 -18.89 -11.95
CA SER A 516 26.50 -17.81 -12.79
C SER A 516 25.38 -18.35 -13.68
N ALA A 517 24.13 -17.99 -13.41
CA ALA A 517 23.03 -18.15 -14.34
C ALA A 517 22.02 -17.00 -14.10
N GLY A 518 22.25 -15.89 -14.80
CA GLY A 518 21.32 -14.77 -14.85
C GLY A 518 20.06 -15.08 -15.65
N TRP A 519 18.99 -14.35 -15.34
CA TRP A 519 17.99 -13.74 -16.24
C TRP A 519 17.20 -14.60 -17.25
N ILE A 520 17.52 -15.88 -17.44
CA ILE A 520 16.85 -16.76 -18.42
C ILE A 520 15.57 -17.45 -17.87
N PRO A 521 15.41 -17.77 -16.56
CA PRO A 521 14.21 -18.49 -16.11
C PRO A 521 12.90 -17.68 -16.17
N SER A 522 12.96 -16.35 -15.98
CA SER A 522 11.78 -15.46 -16.04
C SER A 522 11.22 -15.35 -17.46
N LEU A 523 12.11 -15.21 -18.45
CA LEU A 523 11.76 -15.18 -19.87
C LEU A 523 11.19 -16.54 -20.33
N VAL A 524 11.75 -17.65 -19.86
CA VAL A 524 11.31 -19.01 -20.23
C VAL A 524 9.98 -19.40 -19.58
N SER A 525 9.68 -18.91 -18.37
CA SER A 525 8.38 -19.14 -17.71
C SER A 525 7.25 -18.35 -18.41
N PHE A 526 7.52 -17.08 -18.75
CA PHE A 526 6.59 -16.24 -19.52
C PHE A 526 6.33 -16.80 -20.93
N LEU A 527 7.38 -17.26 -21.63
CA LEU A 527 7.25 -17.91 -22.94
C LEU A 527 6.56 -19.29 -22.88
N ARG A 528 6.66 -20.04 -21.77
CA ARG A 528 5.97 -21.33 -21.61
C ARG A 528 4.45 -21.17 -21.44
N SER A 529 3.99 -20.17 -20.72
CA SER A 529 2.55 -19.83 -20.67
C SER A 529 2.04 -19.36 -22.04
N PHE A 530 2.87 -18.70 -22.84
CA PHE A 530 2.52 -18.27 -24.19
C PHE A 530 2.47 -19.42 -25.22
N LEU A 531 3.37 -20.40 -25.15
CA LEU A 531 3.38 -21.55 -26.05
C LEU A 531 2.26 -22.58 -25.76
N GLY A 532 1.76 -22.65 -24.51
CA GLY A 532 0.62 -23.50 -24.16
C GLY A 532 -0.68 -23.09 -24.87
N VAL A 533 -0.88 -21.77 -25.06
CA VAL A 533 -2.06 -21.21 -25.74
C VAL A 533 -1.97 -21.40 -27.27
N ALA A 534 -0.76 -21.40 -27.84
CA ALA A 534 -0.55 -21.63 -29.28
C ALA A 534 -0.74 -23.10 -29.72
N LEU A 535 -0.70 -24.07 -28.79
CA LEU A 535 -0.77 -25.50 -29.09
C LEU A 535 -2.08 -26.19 -28.65
N GLY A 536 -3.04 -25.47 -28.08
CA GLY A 536 -4.37 -26.02 -27.76
C GLY A 536 -4.34 -27.18 -26.77
N LEU A 537 -3.42 -27.18 -25.81
CA LEU A 537 -3.37 -28.17 -24.74
C LEU A 537 -3.89 -27.54 -23.44
N HIS A 538 -5.09 -27.97 -23.03
CA HIS A 538 -5.64 -27.65 -21.71
C HIS A 538 -4.84 -28.35 -20.61
N PHE A 539 -4.29 -27.58 -19.68
CA PHE A 539 -4.08 -27.98 -18.29
C PHE A 539 -4.38 -26.81 -17.35
#